data_AF-A0AAE1HVQ1-F1
#
_entry.id   AF-A0AAE1HVQ1-F1
#
_cell.length_a   1.000
_cell.length_b   1.000
_cell.length_c   1.000
_cell.angle_alpha   90.00
_cell.angle_beta   90.00
_cell.angle_gamma   90.00
#
_symmetry.space_group_name_H-M   'P 1'
#
loop_
_entity.id
_entity.type
_entity.pdbx_description
1 polymer ?
#
loop_
_entity_poly.entity_id
_entity_poly.type
_entity_poly.pdbx_seq_one_letter_code
_entity_poly.pdbx_strand_id
1 'polypeptide(L)'
;MKPEYFDNLSISVDAVALLNKSSISPDDLKEADVKLKSFCCDFEKLYGPRHMSSNIHLLRHLAASVRQTGNLFVSSCFIFEDLNGKLANLTHGTRHATMQIFSNFSVLTQLPLHISKLTSNDAKVYCESLSNPHINFGSCERISSGTYVVGNFDITHSCSEYLEHIFPDPLSIRTFSRLYKEKQLFVSETYQLGSRESSYCSYLSSDNVQVQGKILTFVKSMNNGAEYLAVICRSLSAPTPFSR
;
A
#
# COMPACT_ATOMS: atom_id res chain seq x y z
N MET A 1 -5.04 -23.54 -8.84
CA MET A 1 -4.10 -24.25 -7.93
C MET A 1 -4.84 -25.43 -7.33
N LYS A 2 -4.22 -26.60 -7.19
CA LYS A 2 -4.87 -27.73 -6.49
C LYS A 2 -5.03 -27.39 -4.99
N PRO A 3 -6.12 -27.80 -4.31
CA PRO A 3 -6.40 -27.40 -2.92
C PRO A 3 -5.24 -27.68 -1.96
N GLU A 4 -4.63 -28.86 -2.06
CA GLU A 4 -3.53 -29.32 -1.20
C GLU A 4 -2.32 -28.37 -1.17
N TYR A 5 -2.03 -27.71 -2.30
CA TYR A 5 -0.91 -26.77 -2.39
C TYR A 5 -1.25 -25.45 -1.71
N PHE A 6 -2.49 -25.00 -1.85
CA PHE A 6 -2.99 -23.82 -1.19
C PHE A 6 -3.04 -24.02 0.32
N ASP A 7 -3.55 -25.15 0.79
CA ASP A 7 -3.64 -25.49 2.21
C ASP A 7 -2.25 -25.56 2.84
N ASN A 8 -1.29 -26.21 2.18
CA ASN A 8 0.08 -26.26 2.66
C ASN A 8 0.69 -24.84 2.74
N LEU A 9 0.50 -24.02 1.71
CA LEU A 9 0.97 -22.63 1.75
C LEU A 9 0.30 -21.84 2.89
N SER A 10 -1.01 -22.02 3.11
CA SER A 10 -1.76 -21.36 4.18
C SER A 10 -1.18 -21.69 5.56
N ILE A 11 -0.78 -22.94 5.80
CA ILE A 11 -0.11 -23.33 7.06
C ILE A 11 1.17 -22.53 7.29
N SER A 12 1.97 -22.31 6.24
CA SER A 12 3.20 -21.53 6.35
C SER A 12 2.93 -20.05 6.61
N VAL A 13 1.92 -19.47 5.93
CA VAL A 13 1.52 -18.07 6.11
C VAL A 13 1.00 -17.84 7.51
N ASP A 14 0.14 -18.72 8.02
CA ASP A 14 -0.36 -18.68 9.39
C ASP A 14 0.79 -18.70 10.41
N ALA A 15 1.75 -19.61 10.23
CA ALA A 15 2.88 -19.72 11.14
C ALA A 15 3.75 -18.45 11.14
N VAL A 16 4.03 -17.88 9.97
CA VAL A 16 4.76 -16.61 9.86
C VAL A 16 3.97 -15.47 10.49
N ALA A 17 2.64 -15.44 10.34
CA ALA A 17 1.78 -14.44 10.97
C ALA A 17 1.84 -14.51 12.51
N LEU A 18 1.83 -15.72 13.09
CA LEU A 18 2.03 -15.91 14.54
C LEU A 18 3.38 -15.35 15.00
N LEU A 19 4.45 -15.61 14.24
CA LEU A 19 5.82 -15.19 14.54
C LEU A 19 6.08 -13.69 14.27
N ASN A 20 5.12 -12.98 13.67
CA ASN A 20 5.21 -11.56 13.38
C ASN A 20 4.24 -10.71 14.20
N LYS A 21 3.57 -11.28 15.20
CA LYS A 21 2.76 -10.52 16.17
C LYS A 21 3.64 -9.52 16.93
N SER A 22 3.03 -8.41 17.35
CA SER A 22 3.68 -7.39 18.19
C SER A 22 4.11 -7.94 19.56
N SER A 23 3.37 -8.92 20.07
CA SER A 23 3.70 -9.72 21.25
C SER A 23 3.45 -11.19 20.93
N ILE A 24 4.41 -12.04 21.26
CA ILE A 24 4.40 -13.47 20.91
C ILE A 24 4.43 -14.27 22.22
N SER A 25 3.38 -15.06 22.47
CA SER A 25 3.32 -15.93 23.63
C SER A 25 4.12 -17.24 23.41
N PRO A 26 4.46 -17.97 24.48
CA PRO A 26 5.06 -19.30 24.35
C PRO A 26 4.19 -20.28 23.55
N ASP A 27 2.87 -20.16 23.64
CA ASP A 27 1.93 -20.99 22.89
C ASP A 27 1.93 -20.64 21.40
N ASP A 28 2.00 -19.35 21.04
CA ASP A 28 2.17 -18.91 19.65
C ASP A 28 3.44 -19.51 19.02
N LEU A 29 4.56 -19.49 19.76
CA LEU A 29 5.83 -20.08 19.30
C LEU A 29 5.69 -21.59 19.08
N LYS A 30 5.01 -22.29 19.99
CA LYS A 30 4.80 -23.73 19.91
C LYS A 30 3.90 -24.08 18.72
N GLU A 31 2.82 -23.33 18.52
CA GLU A 31 1.93 -23.52 17.38
C GLU A 31 2.63 -23.26 16.05
N ALA A 32 3.39 -22.16 15.94
CA ALA A 32 4.17 -21.84 14.75
C ALA A 32 5.20 -22.93 14.44
N ASP A 33 5.91 -23.45 15.46
CA ASP A 33 6.89 -24.54 15.30
C ASP A 33 6.23 -25.83 14.75
N VAL A 34 5.05 -26.20 15.27
CA VAL A 34 4.29 -27.35 14.77
C VAL A 34 3.85 -27.12 13.32
N LYS A 35 3.28 -25.95 13.01
CA LYS A 35 2.85 -25.59 11.65
C LYS A 35 4.02 -25.62 10.64
N LEU A 36 5.17 -25.02 10.97
CA LEU A 36 6.34 -24.98 10.07
C LEU A 36 6.94 -26.37 9.85
N LYS A 37 6.96 -27.22 10.88
CA LYS A 37 7.38 -28.63 10.72
C LYS A 37 6.42 -29.40 9.82
N SER A 38 5.11 -29.25 10.01
CA SER A 38 4.10 -29.86 9.14
C SER A 38 4.27 -29.40 7.69
N PHE A 39 4.40 -28.09 7.49
CA PHE A 39 4.64 -27.50 6.17
C PHE A 39 5.84 -28.16 5.48
N CYS A 40 6.99 -28.24 6.15
CA CYS A 40 8.20 -28.82 5.57
C CYS A 40 8.06 -30.32 5.26
N CYS A 41 7.36 -31.09 6.10
CA CYS A 41 7.10 -32.50 5.88
C CYS A 41 6.22 -32.76 4.65
N ASP A 42 5.20 -31.93 4.45
CA ASP A 42 4.29 -32.08 3.31
C ASP A 42 4.84 -31.39 2.04
N PHE A 43 5.74 -30.42 2.20
CA PHE A 43 6.40 -29.73 1.08
C PHE A 43 7.17 -30.72 0.19
N GLU A 44 7.95 -31.63 0.78
CA GLU A 44 8.70 -32.61 -0.01
C GLU A 44 7.78 -33.50 -0.86
N LYS A 45 6.64 -33.94 -0.31
CA LYS A 45 5.68 -34.82 -0.99
C LYS A 45 4.93 -34.08 -2.10
N LEU A 46 4.51 -32.84 -1.83
CA LEU A 46 3.67 -32.05 -2.74
C LEU A 46 4.48 -31.40 -3.87
N TYR A 47 5.66 -30.87 -3.55
CA TYR A 47 6.47 -30.11 -4.50
C TYR A 47 7.60 -30.96 -5.08
N GLY A 48 8.06 -31.98 -4.37
CA GLY A 48 9.13 -32.89 -4.79
C GLY A 48 10.49 -32.54 -4.16
N PRO A 49 11.38 -33.54 -3.96
CA PRO A 49 12.63 -33.37 -3.22
C PRO A 49 13.60 -32.37 -3.85
N ARG A 50 13.56 -32.20 -5.18
CA ARG A 50 14.37 -31.19 -5.89
C ARG A 50 14.08 -29.74 -5.46
N HIS A 51 12.91 -29.49 -4.85
CA HIS A 51 12.50 -28.17 -4.37
C HIS A 51 12.78 -27.96 -2.88
N MET A 52 13.26 -28.98 -2.15
CA MET A 52 13.70 -28.86 -0.76
C MET A 52 15.04 -28.13 -0.67
N SER A 53 15.02 -26.83 -0.93
CA SER A 53 16.17 -25.95 -0.76
C SER A 53 16.49 -25.70 0.72
N SER A 54 17.69 -25.18 0.99
CA SER A 54 18.09 -24.75 2.33
C SER A 54 17.10 -23.75 2.95
N ASN A 55 16.48 -22.87 2.14
CA ASN A 55 15.50 -21.90 2.63
C ASN A 55 14.24 -22.59 3.19
N ILE A 56 13.79 -23.68 2.56
CA ILE A 56 12.67 -24.46 3.08
C ILE A 56 13.05 -25.13 4.40
N HIS A 57 14.27 -25.68 4.50
CA HIS A 57 14.75 -26.26 5.74
C HIS A 57 14.84 -25.22 6.88
N LEU A 58 15.31 -24.01 6.58
CA LEU A 58 15.46 -22.93 7.56
C LEU A 58 14.14 -22.52 8.23
N LEU A 59 13.00 -22.71 7.55
CA LEU A 59 11.68 -22.45 8.14
C LEU A 59 11.44 -23.23 9.43
N ARG A 60 11.99 -24.44 9.57
CA ARG A 60 11.85 -25.24 10.80
C ARG A 60 12.54 -24.63 12.02
N HIS A 61 13.50 -23.75 11.80
CA HIS A 61 14.27 -23.09 12.87
C HIS A 61 13.70 -21.72 13.24
N LEU A 62 12.72 -21.22 12.47
CA LEU A 62 12.24 -19.86 12.59
C LEU A 62 11.65 -19.55 13.97
N ALA A 63 10.87 -20.47 14.55
CA ALA A 63 10.32 -20.31 15.90
C ALA A 63 11.43 -20.28 16.98
N ALA A 64 12.50 -21.06 16.80
CA ALA A 64 13.65 -21.04 17.70
C ALA A 64 14.45 -19.73 17.57
N SER A 65 14.64 -19.24 16.34
CA SER A 65 15.25 -17.93 16.09
C SER A 65 14.45 -16.81 16.76
N VAL A 66 13.13 -16.78 16.57
CA VAL A 66 12.25 -15.76 17.18
C VAL A 66 12.31 -15.80 18.71
N ARG A 67 12.40 -17.00 19.31
CA ARG A 67 12.59 -17.13 20.76
C ARG A 67 13.88 -16.44 21.25
N GLN A 68 14.93 -16.43 20.44
CA GLN A 68 16.22 -15.87 20.80
C GLN A 68 16.36 -14.39 20.45
N THR A 69 15.82 -13.95 19.31
CA THR A 69 16.02 -12.60 18.76
C THR A 69 14.81 -11.68 18.88
N GLY A 70 13.65 -12.21 19.30
CA GLY A 70 12.37 -11.50 19.25
C GLY A 70 11.65 -11.71 17.92
N ASN A 71 10.58 -10.93 17.69
CA ASN A 71 9.72 -11.10 16.52
C ASN A 71 10.47 -10.98 15.17
N LEU A 72 9.85 -11.52 14.11
CA LEU A 72 10.47 -11.53 12.77
C LEU A 72 10.72 -10.12 12.22
N PHE A 73 9.84 -9.16 12.49
CA PHE A 73 10.01 -7.80 12.01
C PHE A 73 11.32 -7.15 12.51
N VAL A 74 11.68 -7.33 13.79
CA VAL A 74 12.89 -6.75 14.38
C VAL A 74 14.18 -7.35 13.78
N SER A 75 14.14 -8.62 13.40
CA SER A 75 15.28 -9.32 12.79
C SER A 75 15.29 -9.25 11.25
N SER A 76 14.29 -8.64 10.64
CA SER A 76 14.16 -8.56 9.18
C SER A 76 15.12 -7.55 8.55
N CYS A 77 15.53 -7.81 7.31
CA CYS A 77 16.35 -6.87 6.54
C CYS A 77 15.54 -5.75 5.86
N PHE A 78 14.20 -5.76 5.98
CA PHE A 78 13.33 -4.82 5.28
C PHE A 78 13.64 -3.35 5.60
N ILE A 79 13.96 -3.05 6.86
CA ILE A 79 14.32 -1.69 7.27
C ILE A 79 15.61 -1.25 6.57
N PHE A 80 16.60 -2.13 6.47
CA PHE A 80 17.86 -1.83 5.80
C PHE A 80 17.69 -1.70 4.29
N GLU A 81 16.87 -2.53 3.67
CA GLU A 81 16.54 -2.44 2.24
C GLU A 81 15.82 -1.13 1.90
N ASP A 82 14.84 -0.72 2.70
CA ASP A 82 14.14 0.55 2.55
C ASP A 82 15.10 1.75 2.72
N LEU A 83 15.97 1.70 3.74
CA LEU A 83 17.00 2.72 3.95
C LEU A 83 18.00 2.77 2.79
N ASN A 84 18.45 1.61 2.29
CA ASN A 84 19.35 1.54 1.15
C ASN A 84 18.70 2.11 -0.11
N GLY A 85 17.43 1.84 -0.35
CA GLY A 85 16.67 2.43 -1.45
C GLY A 85 16.58 3.95 -1.34
N LYS A 86 16.31 4.47 -0.14
CA LYS A 86 16.32 5.91 0.14
C LYS A 86 17.70 6.54 -0.09
N LEU A 87 18.76 5.91 0.41
CA LEU A 87 20.14 6.39 0.24
C LEU A 87 20.57 6.39 -1.23
N ALA A 88 20.22 5.35 -1.99
CA ALA A 88 20.51 5.27 -3.42
C ALA A 88 19.86 6.43 -4.20
N ASN A 89 18.62 6.80 -3.83
CA ASN A 89 17.90 7.92 -4.42
C ASN A 89 18.54 9.30 -4.11
N LEU A 90 19.46 9.39 -3.14
CA LEU A 90 20.20 10.62 -2.85
C LEU A 90 21.39 10.84 -3.80
N THR A 91 21.68 9.88 -4.68
CA THR A 91 22.74 9.99 -5.67
C THR A 91 22.16 10.07 -7.07
N HIS A 92 22.54 11.09 -7.83
CA HIS A 92 22.08 11.28 -9.21
C HIS A 92 23.26 11.31 -10.20
N GLY A 93 24.47 11.60 -9.73
CA GLY A 93 25.69 11.63 -10.54
C GLY A 93 26.67 10.52 -10.18
N THR A 94 27.53 10.15 -11.13
CA THR A 94 28.54 9.09 -10.98
C THR A 94 29.79 9.51 -10.20
N ARG A 95 29.97 10.81 -9.93
CA ARG A 95 31.14 11.37 -9.23
C ARG A 95 30.79 11.75 -7.80
N HIS A 96 31.70 11.48 -6.86
CA HIS A 96 31.57 11.90 -5.45
C HIS A 96 30.24 11.47 -4.80
N ALA A 97 29.79 10.23 -5.02
CA ALA A 97 28.53 9.70 -4.49
C ALA A 97 28.40 9.89 -2.97
N THR A 98 29.47 9.66 -2.20
CA THR A 98 29.48 9.87 -0.74
C THR A 98 29.15 11.30 -0.34
N MET A 99 29.67 12.30 -1.07
CA MET A 99 29.38 13.71 -0.79
C MET A 99 27.94 14.08 -1.16
N GLN A 100 27.43 13.51 -2.26
CA GLN A 100 26.01 13.68 -2.65
C GLN A 100 25.09 13.11 -1.57
N ILE A 101 25.35 11.88 -1.10
CA ILE A 101 24.58 11.26 -0.01
C ILE A 101 24.63 12.14 1.23
N PHE A 102 25.82 12.54 1.67
CA PHE A 102 26.00 13.34 2.86
C PHE A 102 25.21 14.66 2.77
N SER A 103 25.44 15.44 1.70
CA SER A 103 24.76 16.73 1.50
C SER A 103 23.25 16.59 1.45
N ASN A 104 22.73 15.65 0.66
CA ASN A 104 21.28 15.48 0.49
C ASN A 104 20.62 14.93 1.76
N PHE A 105 21.28 14.01 2.46
CA PHE A 105 20.80 13.52 3.75
C PHE A 105 20.81 14.62 4.82
N SER A 106 21.85 15.47 4.86
CA SER A 106 21.88 16.64 5.74
C SER A 106 20.72 17.60 5.45
N VAL A 107 20.43 17.87 4.17
CA VAL A 107 19.26 18.69 3.81
C VAL A 107 17.97 18.05 4.31
N LEU A 108 17.74 16.77 4.02
CA LEU A 108 16.50 16.06 4.44
C LEU A 108 16.31 16.02 5.96
N THR A 109 17.38 15.90 6.73
CA THR A 109 17.32 15.79 8.20
C THR A 109 17.29 17.14 8.91
N GLN A 110 18.03 18.13 8.42
CA GLN A 110 18.16 19.43 9.08
C GLN A 110 17.10 20.44 8.64
N LEU A 111 16.65 20.39 7.38
CA LEU A 111 15.71 21.37 6.85
C LEU A 111 14.40 21.45 7.66
N PRO A 112 13.74 20.35 8.06
CA PRO A 112 12.54 20.42 8.91
C PRO A 112 12.80 21.11 10.27
N LEU A 113 13.98 20.90 10.85
CA LEU A 113 14.39 21.51 12.12
C LEU A 113 14.66 23.00 11.98
N HIS A 114 15.12 23.46 10.82
CA HIS A 114 15.29 24.88 10.53
C HIS A 114 13.96 25.56 10.22
N ILE A 115 13.07 24.91 9.46
CA ILE A 115 11.74 25.42 9.13
C ILE A 115 10.90 25.65 10.39
N SER A 116 10.95 24.72 11.36
CA SER A 116 10.19 24.86 12.60
C SER A 116 10.59 26.11 13.40
N LYS A 117 11.84 26.59 13.24
CA LYS A 117 12.38 27.80 13.87
C LYS A 117 12.06 29.08 13.10
N LEU A 118 11.57 29.00 11.87
CA LEU A 118 11.20 30.18 11.09
C LEU A 118 9.95 30.83 11.69
N THR A 119 9.97 32.16 11.72
CA THR A 119 8.79 32.96 11.99
C THR A 119 7.74 32.73 10.91
N SER A 120 6.46 32.78 11.28
CA SER A 120 5.36 32.51 10.34
C SER A 120 5.28 33.63 9.30
N ASN A 121 5.93 33.42 8.16
CA ASN A 121 6.01 34.34 7.03
C ASN A 121 6.01 33.55 5.71
N ASP A 122 6.00 34.26 4.59
CA ASP A 122 5.97 33.67 3.25
C ASP A 122 7.17 32.73 3.00
N ALA A 123 8.33 33.00 3.62
CA ALA A 123 9.49 32.12 3.51
C ALA A 123 9.29 30.78 4.23
N LYS A 124 8.57 30.76 5.36
CA LYS A 124 8.19 29.52 6.04
C LYS A 124 7.25 28.67 5.17
N VAL A 125 6.23 29.30 4.59
CA VAL A 125 5.28 28.64 3.67
C VAL A 125 6.01 28.06 2.45
N TYR A 126 6.93 28.82 1.87
CA TYR A 126 7.75 28.35 0.76
C TYR A 126 8.62 27.14 1.14
N CYS A 127 9.35 27.21 2.26
CA CYS A 127 10.19 26.08 2.70
C CYS A 127 9.39 24.83 3.09
N GLU A 128 8.19 24.99 3.64
CA GLU A 128 7.25 23.88 3.91
C GLU A 128 6.77 23.23 2.61
N SER A 129 6.58 24.01 1.54
CA SER A 129 6.25 23.48 0.21
C SER A 129 7.37 22.63 -0.39
N LEU A 130 8.64 23.02 -0.18
CA LEU A 130 9.81 22.26 -0.64
C LEU A 130 10.05 20.96 0.15
N SER A 131 9.65 20.93 1.42
CA SER A 131 9.85 19.78 2.31
C SER A 131 8.82 18.67 2.13
N ASN A 132 7.82 18.85 1.26
CA ASN A 132 6.82 17.85 0.91
C ASN A 132 7.06 17.26 -0.50
N PRO A 133 8.08 16.40 -0.70
CA PRO A 133 8.35 15.77 -1.99
C PRO A 133 7.22 14.84 -2.47
N HIS A 134 6.24 14.52 -1.61
CA HIS A 134 5.11 13.65 -1.93
C HIS A 134 4.01 14.31 -2.77
N ILE A 135 4.09 15.62 -3.04
CA ILE A 135 3.13 16.32 -3.93
C ILE A 135 3.88 16.88 -5.15
N ASN A 136 4.78 16.08 -5.74
CA ASN A 136 5.29 16.34 -7.09
C ASN A 136 4.42 15.65 -8.15
N PHE A 137 3.11 15.73 -8.00
CA PHE A 137 2.21 15.39 -9.08
C PHE A 137 2.16 16.60 -10.00
N GLY A 138 2.73 16.50 -11.21
CA GLY A 138 2.81 17.62 -12.16
C GLY A 138 1.46 18.26 -12.52
N SER A 139 0.34 17.60 -12.18
CA SER A 139 -1.01 18.15 -12.22
C SER A 139 -1.75 17.65 -10.98
N CYS A 140 -1.89 18.51 -9.96
CA CYS A 140 -2.55 18.17 -8.71
C CYS A 140 -3.58 19.24 -8.34
N GLU A 141 -4.85 18.86 -8.29
CA GLU A 141 -5.92 19.74 -7.83
C GLU A 141 -6.35 19.33 -6.42
N ARG A 142 -6.34 20.26 -5.46
CA ARG A 142 -6.78 20.00 -4.10
C ARG A 142 -8.30 20.06 -4.02
N ILE A 143 -8.94 18.96 -3.61
CA ILE A 143 -10.40 18.91 -3.36
C ILE A 143 -10.70 19.32 -1.92
N SER A 144 -9.96 18.75 -0.96
CA SER A 144 -10.18 19.01 0.47
C SER A 144 -8.87 18.88 1.26
N SER A 145 -8.91 19.11 2.57
CA SER A 145 -7.71 18.92 3.40
C SER A 145 -7.21 17.49 3.31
N GLY A 146 -5.98 17.30 2.83
CA GLY A 146 -5.36 15.97 2.70
C GLY A 146 -5.88 15.12 1.53
N THR A 147 -6.72 15.67 0.62
CA THR A 147 -7.27 14.96 -0.55
C THR A 147 -6.99 15.72 -1.84
N TYR A 148 -6.28 15.09 -2.77
CA TYR A 148 -5.80 15.68 -4.02
C TYR A 148 -6.10 14.78 -5.21
N VAL A 149 -6.63 15.36 -6.28
CA VAL A 149 -6.70 14.73 -7.61
C VAL A 149 -5.31 14.73 -8.20
N VAL A 150 -4.91 13.62 -8.77
CA VAL A 150 -3.59 13.44 -9.39
C VAL A 150 -3.76 13.14 -10.87
N GLY A 151 -3.15 13.96 -11.74
CA GLY A 151 -3.22 13.81 -13.19
C GLY A 151 -4.32 14.66 -13.84
N ASN A 152 -4.62 14.34 -15.10
CA ASN A 152 -5.60 15.08 -15.89
C ASN A 152 -7.02 14.58 -15.62
N PHE A 153 -7.98 15.48 -15.82
CA PHE A 153 -9.38 15.11 -15.93
C PHE A 153 -9.68 14.63 -17.35
N ASP A 154 -10.36 13.50 -17.45
CA ASP A 154 -11.01 13.08 -18.67
C ASP A 154 -12.44 13.62 -18.67
N ILE A 155 -12.80 14.34 -19.73
CA ILE A 155 -14.18 14.72 -20.00
C ILE A 155 -14.84 13.50 -20.63
N THR A 156 -15.41 12.66 -19.78
CA THR A 156 -16.09 11.46 -20.26
C THR A 156 -17.56 11.79 -20.50
N HIS A 157 -17.94 11.95 -21.78
CA HIS A 157 -19.35 12.00 -22.20
C HIS A 157 -20.07 10.64 -22.13
N SER A 158 -19.36 9.59 -21.70
CA SER A 158 -19.80 8.20 -21.81
C SER A 158 -19.52 7.43 -20.51
N CYS A 159 -20.13 7.85 -19.40
CA CYS A 159 -20.21 7.01 -18.20
C CYS A 159 -21.67 6.83 -17.78
N SER A 160 -22.28 5.79 -18.35
CA SER A 160 -23.34 4.91 -17.82
C SER A 160 -24.58 5.54 -17.16
N GLU A 161 -25.76 5.06 -17.56
CA GLU A 161 -27.10 5.32 -16.98
C GLU A 161 -27.16 5.38 -15.43
N TYR A 162 -26.21 4.73 -14.73
CA TYR A 162 -26.10 4.73 -13.27
C TYR A 162 -25.67 6.07 -12.64
N LEU A 163 -24.96 6.95 -13.34
CA LEU A 163 -24.45 8.21 -12.77
C LEU A 163 -25.49 9.33 -12.74
N GLU A 164 -26.48 9.28 -13.63
CA GLU A 164 -27.59 10.25 -13.70
C GLU A 164 -28.47 10.21 -12.44
N HIS A 165 -28.52 9.07 -11.75
CA HIS A 165 -29.28 8.91 -10.49
C HIS A 165 -28.52 9.37 -9.24
N ILE A 166 -27.20 9.48 -9.31
CA ILE A 166 -26.34 9.79 -8.15
C ILE A 166 -25.95 11.27 -8.14
N PHE A 167 -25.79 11.88 -9.32
CA PHE A 167 -25.37 13.27 -9.47
C PHE A 167 -26.49 14.11 -10.08
N PRO A 168 -26.86 15.26 -9.49
CA PRO A 168 -28.01 16.04 -9.96
C PRO A 168 -27.80 16.74 -11.31
N ASP A 169 -26.55 16.92 -11.76
CA ASP A 169 -26.20 17.55 -13.04
C ASP A 169 -25.17 16.72 -13.83
N PRO A 170 -25.58 15.99 -14.89
CA PRO A 170 -24.68 15.15 -15.68
C PRO A 170 -23.68 15.93 -16.56
N LEU A 171 -23.90 17.23 -16.77
CA LEU A 171 -23.08 18.08 -17.64
C LEU A 171 -21.78 18.60 -16.98
N SER A 172 -21.63 18.49 -15.65
CA SER A 172 -20.44 18.95 -14.92
C SER A 172 -19.52 17.82 -14.46
N ILE A 173 -19.78 16.59 -14.91
CA ILE A 173 -19.06 15.39 -14.47
C ILE A 173 -17.67 15.34 -15.11
N ARG A 174 -16.64 15.28 -14.28
CA ARG A 174 -15.25 15.03 -14.67
C ARG A 174 -14.76 13.74 -14.03
N THR A 175 -14.15 12.86 -14.81
CA THR A 175 -13.56 11.62 -14.30
C THR A 175 -12.05 11.73 -14.24
N PHE A 176 -11.42 11.00 -13.32
CA PHE A 176 -9.97 10.96 -13.20
C PHE A 176 -9.53 9.61 -12.63
N SER A 177 -8.24 9.31 -12.80
CA SER A 177 -7.71 7.96 -12.54
C SER A 177 -6.93 7.81 -11.24
N ARG A 178 -6.51 8.90 -10.59
CA ARG A 178 -5.65 8.83 -9.40
C ARG A 178 -6.08 9.83 -8.33
N LEU A 179 -6.20 9.35 -7.09
CA LEU A 179 -6.62 10.13 -5.93
C LEU A 179 -5.65 9.95 -4.77
N TYR A 180 -4.98 11.02 -4.35
CA TYR A 180 -4.14 11.02 -3.16
C TYR A 180 -4.95 11.44 -1.95
N LYS A 181 -5.13 10.55 -0.97
CA LYS A 181 -5.86 10.83 0.27
C LYS A 181 -5.06 10.32 1.46
N GLU A 182 -4.87 11.16 2.48
CA GLU A 182 -4.29 10.76 3.78
C GLU A 182 -2.94 10.02 3.66
N LYS A 183 -2.08 10.46 2.74
CA LYS A 183 -0.75 9.86 2.43
C LYS A 183 -0.78 8.55 1.66
N GLN A 184 -1.95 8.13 1.18
CA GLN A 184 -2.10 6.98 0.31
C GLN A 184 -2.59 7.44 -1.06
N LEU A 185 -2.03 6.84 -2.11
CA LEU A 185 -2.50 7.06 -3.46
C LEU A 185 -3.35 5.87 -3.89
N PHE A 186 -4.55 6.20 -4.37
CA PHE A 186 -5.53 5.27 -4.91
C PHE A 186 -5.57 5.42 -6.43
N VAL A 187 -5.67 4.29 -7.12
CA VAL A 187 -5.56 4.24 -8.58
C VAL A 187 -6.71 3.43 -9.16
N SER A 188 -7.31 3.96 -10.22
CA SER A 188 -8.37 3.29 -10.97
C SER A 188 -7.85 2.10 -11.77
N GLU A 189 -8.72 1.11 -12.02
CA GLU A 189 -8.41 -0.04 -12.88
C GLU A 189 -7.95 0.37 -14.29
N THR A 190 -8.45 1.51 -14.80
CA THR A 190 -8.12 2.01 -16.14
C THR A 190 -6.68 2.55 -16.26
N TYR A 191 -5.96 2.73 -15.16
CA TYR A 191 -4.60 3.25 -15.17
C TYR A 191 -3.57 2.12 -15.33
N GLN A 192 -3.00 1.98 -16.52
CA GLN A 192 -2.11 0.86 -16.87
C GLN A 192 -0.61 1.09 -16.64
N LEU A 193 -0.20 2.28 -16.19
CA LEU A 193 1.21 2.66 -16.04
C LEU A 193 1.72 2.42 -14.61
N GLY A 194 2.39 1.28 -14.40
CA GLY A 194 3.31 1.05 -13.28
C GLY A 194 2.69 1.19 -11.88
N SER A 195 1.97 0.16 -11.42
CA SER A 195 1.33 0.17 -10.11
C SER A 195 2.34 0.13 -8.95
N ARG A 196 2.33 1.17 -8.11
CA ARG A 196 2.81 1.13 -6.72
C ARG A 196 1.72 1.54 -5.72
N GLU A 197 0.44 1.45 -6.10
CA GLU A 197 -0.65 2.19 -5.45
C GLU A 197 -1.94 1.36 -5.35
N SER A 198 -2.79 1.67 -4.35
CA SER A 198 -3.92 0.81 -3.95
C SER A 198 -5.10 0.93 -4.92
N SER A 199 -5.40 -0.15 -5.65
CA SER A 199 -6.61 -0.25 -6.49
C SER A 199 -7.84 -0.77 -5.75
N TYR A 200 -7.75 -0.94 -4.43
CA TYR A 200 -8.82 -1.44 -3.58
C TYR A 200 -9.12 -0.46 -2.45
N CYS A 201 -10.38 -0.39 -2.05
CA CYS A 201 -10.84 0.37 -0.90
C CYS A 201 -11.93 -0.39 -0.13
N SER A 202 -12.02 -0.13 1.17
CA SER A 202 -13.18 -0.52 1.98
C SER A 202 -14.18 0.63 2.04
N TYR A 203 -15.46 0.33 1.86
CA TYR A 203 -16.57 1.28 1.96
C TYR A 203 -17.74 0.69 2.74
N LEU A 204 -18.60 1.55 3.28
CA LEU A 204 -19.84 1.13 3.93
C LEU A 204 -20.93 0.98 2.87
N SER A 205 -21.56 -0.20 2.82
CA SER A 205 -22.75 -0.42 2.00
C SER A 205 -23.96 0.34 2.57
N SER A 206 -25.06 0.42 1.82
CA SER A 206 -26.35 0.99 2.27
C SER A 206 -26.82 0.41 3.61
N ASP A 207 -26.43 -0.84 3.90
CA ASP A 207 -26.82 -1.59 5.09
C ASP A 207 -25.79 -1.45 6.25
N ASN A 208 -24.89 -0.46 6.19
CA ASN A 208 -23.79 -0.23 7.14
C ASN A 208 -22.80 -1.40 7.30
N VAL A 209 -22.80 -2.34 6.36
CA VAL A 209 -21.81 -3.42 6.30
C VAL A 209 -20.54 -2.90 5.64
N GLN A 210 -19.38 -3.15 6.24
CA GLN A 210 -18.09 -2.85 5.65
C GLN A 210 -17.80 -3.85 4.51
N VAL A 211 -17.70 -3.33 3.29
CA VAL A 211 -17.45 -4.12 2.08
C VAL A 211 -16.15 -3.65 1.45
N GLN A 212 -15.42 -4.57 0.80
CA GLN A 212 -14.25 -4.24 0.01
C GLN A 212 -14.61 -4.22 -1.47
N GLY A 213 -14.08 -3.23 -2.19
CA GLY A 213 -14.29 -3.10 -3.62
C GLY A 213 -13.01 -2.72 -4.36
N LYS A 214 -12.98 -3.10 -5.63
CA LYS A 214 -11.95 -2.66 -6.57
C LYS A 214 -12.38 -1.33 -7.18
N ILE A 215 -11.49 -0.35 -7.18
CA ILE A 215 -11.75 1.01 -7.69
C ILE A 215 -11.76 0.97 -9.22
N LEU A 216 -12.90 1.33 -9.82
CA LEU A 216 -13.08 1.40 -11.26
C LEU A 216 -12.70 2.77 -11.81
N THR A 217 -13.18 3.85 -11.18
CA THR A 217 -12.87 5.24 -11.56
C THR A 217 -13.26 6.23 -10.46
N PHE A 218 -12.71 7.44 -10.51
CA PHE A 218 -13.09 8.55 -9.62
C PHE A 218 -13.89 9.60 -10.39
N VAL A 219 -14.88 10.18 -9.73
CA VAL A 219 -15.81 11.14 -10.32
C VAL A 219 -15.86 12.41 -9.48
N LYS A 220 -15.61 13.57 -10.11
CA LYS A 220 -15.84 14.90 -9.55
C LYS A 220 -17.01 15.55 -10.27
N SER A 221 -17.99 16.07 -9.52
CA SER A 221 -19.10 16.88 -10.05
C SER A 221 -19.19 18.18 -9.26
N MET A 222 -19.61 19.24 -9.94
CA MET A 222 -19.85 20.54 -9.32
C MET A 222 -21.34 20.87 -9.45
N ASN A 223 -22.00 21.13 -8.33
CA ASN A 223 -23.40 21.53 -8.31
C ASN A 223 -23.59 22.68 -7.29
N ASN A 224 -24.18 23.80 -7.74
CA ASN A 224 -24.51 24.95 -6.90
C ASN A 224 -23.35 25.46 -6.00
N GLY A 225 -22.11 25.40 -6.51
CA GLY A 225 -20.90 25.83 -5.78
C GLY A 225 -20.35 24.80 -4.78
N ALA A 226 -21.00 23.65 -4.61
CA ALA A 226 -20.49 22.52 -3.83
C ALA A 226 -19.79 21.50 -4.74
N GLU A 227 -18.63 21.01 -4.29
CA GLU A 227 -17.87 19.97 -4.96
C GLU A 227 -18.23 18.60 -4.39
N TYR A 228 -18.59 17.66 -5.27
CA TYR A 228 -18.91 16.29 -4.92
C TYR A 228 -17.85 15.35 -5.51
N LEU A 229 -17.34 14.45 -4.68
CA LEU A 229 -16.41 13.40 -5.06
C LEU A 229 -17.06 12.04 -4.80
N ALA A 230 -17.11 11.18 -5.82
CA ALA A 230 -17.49 9.78 -5.65
C ALA A 230 -16.40 8.85 -6.18
N VAL A 231 -16.38 7.64 -5.60
CA VAL A 231 -15.52 6.54 -6.02
C VAL A 231 -16.42 5.43 -6.55
N ILE A 232 -16.30 5.08 -7.82
CA ILE A 232 -17.02 3.95 -8.39
C ILE A 232 -16.21 2.69 -8.12
N CYS A 233 -16.81 1.73 -7.42
CA CYS A 233 -16.15 0.48 -7.06
C CYS A 233 -16.98 -0.72 -7.51
N ARG A 234 -16.30 -1.80 -7.91
CA ARG A 234 -16.91 -3.14 -8.05
C ARG A 234 -16.79 -3.87 -6.72
N SER A 235 -17.92 -4.23 -6.11
CA SER A 235 -17.95 -5.04 -4.90
C SER A 235 -17.23 -6.38 -5.13
N LEU A 236 -16.36 -6.76 -4.21
CA LEU A 236 -15.85 -8.13 -4.10
C LEU A 236 -16.84 -8.89 -3.21
N SER A 237 -17.95 -9.38 -3.79
CA SER A 237 -18.70 -10.42 -3.07
C SER A 237 -17.80 -11.64 -2.92
N ALA A 238 -17.77 -12.24 -1.72
CA ALA A 238 -17.20 -13.57 -1.55
C ALA A 238 -17.79 -14.50 -2.63
N PRO A 239 -17.01 -15.43 -3.22
CA PRO A 239 -17.58 -16.41 -4.12
C PRO A 239 -18.68 -17.14 -3.35
N THR A 240 -19.91 -17.01 -3.83
CA THR A 240 -21.01 -17.85 -3.37
C THR A 240 -20.54 -19.31 -3.49
N PRO A 241 -20.67 -20.14 -2.44
CA PRO A 241 -20.42 -21.56 -2.60
C PRO A 241 -21.36 -22.04 -3.71
N PHE A 242 -20.79 -22.64 -4.75
CA PHE A 242 -21.55 -23.38 -5.74
C PHE A 242 -22.40 -24.41 -5.00
N SER A 243 -23.70 -24.13 -4.85
CA SER A 243 -24.68 -25.14 -4.47
C SER A 243 -24.81 -26.10 -5.65
N ARG A 244 -24.36 -27.34 -5.44
CA ARG A 244 -24.75 -28.48 -6.26
C ARG A 244 -26.24 -28.74 -6.13
#